data_AF-A0A9E1V168-F1
#
_entry.id   AF-A0A9E1V168-F1
#
_cell.length_a   1.000
_cell.length_b   1.000
_cell.length_c   1.000
_cell.angle_alpha   90.00
_cell.angle_beta   90.00
_cell.angle_gamma   90.00
#
_symmetry.space_group_name_H-M   'P 1'
#
loop_
_entity.id
_entity.type
_entity.pdbx_description
1 polymer ?
#
loop_
_entity_poly.entity_id
_entity_poly.type
_entity_poly.pdbx_seq_one_letter_code
_entity_poly.pdbx_strand_id
1 'polypeptide(L)'
;MRHPDHTIVLGSKKGSTMRSSWIPCAVVGLWLIPLQVALGWGAPHHTISQLVTERLPAWQQELIKGQTKSYIGRYCLYPDMASAEDAKPYIMPDAGIRLHIPDTREKNAAIIAFYLPRVVDAFAANDVEQAMRWFGALTHYLEDS
;
A
#
# COMPACT_ATOMS: atom_id res chain seq x y z
N MET A 1 66.79 -15.24 28.67
CA MET A 1 67.89 -14.46 29.30
C MET A 1 67.34 -13.06 29.54
N ARG A 2 67.34 -12.62 30.81
CA ARG A 2 67.08 -11.30 31.43
C ARG A 2 66.49 -10.13 30.60
N HIS A 3 65.42 -9.53 31.16
CA HIS A 3 65.02 -8.11 31.05
C HIS A 3 66.17 -7.14 31.42
N PRO A 4 66.13 -5.85 31.00
CA PRO A 4 65.54 -4.83 31.87
C PRO A 4 64.73 -3.71 31.18
N ASP A 5 63.81 -3.16 31.97
CA ASP A 5 63.13 -1.88 31.81
C ASP A 5 64.09 -0.68 31.81
N HIS A 6 63.73 0.39 31.10
CA HIS A 6 64.08 1.76 31.53
C HIS A 6 62.94 2.76 31.27
N THR A 7 62.77 3.60 32.28
CA THR A 7 61.65 4.47 32.62
C THR A 7 61.78 5.88 31.99
N ILE A 8 60.65 6.39 31.46
CA ILE A 8 60.05 7.75 31.44
C ILE A 8 60.95 8.99 31.64
N VAL A 9 60.83 10.02 30.76
CA VAL A 9 60.57 11.44 31.14
C VAL A 9 59.75 12.19 30.05
N LEU A 10 58.81 13.00 30.54
CA LEU A 10 57.81 13.86 29.92
C LEU A 10 58.35 14.98 28.99
N GLY A 11 57.57 15.29 27.95
CA GLY A 11 57.72 16.48 27.11
C GLY A 11 56.37 17.04 26.67
N SER A 12 55.91 18.07 27.37
CA SER A 12 54.73 18.90 27.06
C SER A 12 54.91 19.66 25.73
N LYS A 13 53.94 19.55 24.81
CA LYS A 13 53.58 20.66 23.91
C LYS A 13 52.07 20.71 23.66
N LYS A 14 51.47 21.78 24.19
CA LYS A 14 50.16 22.34 23.81
C LYS A 14 50.09 22.53 22.30
N GLY A 15 48.96 22.18 21.69
CA GLY A 15 48.73 22.52 20.28
C GLY A 15 47.33 22.18 19.78
N SER A 16 46.54 23.22 19.55
CA SER A 16 45.44 23.31 18.59
C SER A 16 44.14 22.56 18.89
N THR A 17 43.18 23.31 19.43
CA THR A 17 41.74 23.01 19.36
C THR A 17 41.27 23.09 17.90
N MET A 18 41.19 21.95 17.22
CA MET A 18 40.51 21.84 15.94
C MET A 18 39.01 21.66 16.21
N ARG A 19 38.24 22.76 16.14
CA ARG A 19 36.77 22.69 16.12
C ARG A 19 36.34 22.18 14.75
N SER A 20 36.15 20.87 14.62
CA SER A 20 35.48 20.29 13.45
C SER A 20 33.99 20.63 13.53
N SER A 21 33.56 21.56 12.69
CA SER A 21 32.16 21.87 12.46
C SER A 21 31.51 20.70 11.71
N TRP A 22 31.07 19.68 12.46
CA TRP A 22 30.19 18.65 11.92
C TRP A 22 28.83 19.30 11.69
N ILE A 23 28.55 19.69 10.45
CA ILE A 23 27.19 19.97 10.01
C ILE A 23 26.45 18.62 10.12
N PRO A 24 25.42 18.50 10.97
CA PRO A 24 24.74 17.22 11.13
C PRO A 24 23.97 16.93 9.84
N CYS A 25 24.41 15.91 9.10
CA CYS A 25 23.69 15.32 7.95
C CYS A 25 22.27 14.80 8.33
N ALA A 26 21.87 14.90 9.59
CA ALA A 26 20.60 14.41 10.12
C ALA A 26 19.37 15.22 9.69
N VAL A 27 19.51 16.45 9.18
CA VAL A 27 18.34 17.29 8.84
C VAL A 27 17.74 16.95 7.46
N VAL A 28 18.51 16.34 6.56
CA VAL A 28 18.03 15.99 5.21
C VAL A 28 17.20 14.70 5.19
N GLY A 29 17.43 13.78 6.14
CA GLY A 29 16.72 12.49 6.18
C GLY A 29 15.25 12.57 6.62
N LEU A 30 14.85 13.61 7.36
CA LEU A 30 13.51 13.69 7.97
C LEU A 30 12.43 14.23 7.02
N TRP A 31 12.82 14.85 5.89
CA TRP A 31 11.90 15.44 4.92
C TRP A 31 11.48 14.50 3.78
N LEU A 32 12.08 13.31 3.66
CA LEU A 32 11.76 12.34 2.61
C LEU A 32 10.73 11.28 3.04
N ILE A 33 10.39 11.19 4.33
CA ILE A 33 9.41 10.24 4.87
C ILE A 33 7.98 10.48 4.34
N PRO A 34 7.45 11.71 4.20
CA PRO A 34 6.08 11.88 3.71
C PRO A 34 5.91 11.54 2.22
N LEU A 35 7.00 11.46 1.45
CA LEU A 35 6.93 11.14 0.02
C LEU A 35 6.59 9.66 -0.23
N GLN A 36 6.99 8.75 0.66
CA GLN A 36 6.67 7.32 0.52
C GLN A 36 5.19 7.01 0.74
N VAL A 37 4.52 7.78 1.60
CA VAL A 37 3.07 7.66 1.84
C VAL A 37 2.27 8.26 0.68
N ALA A 38 2.81 9.30 0.02
CA ALA A 38 2.21 9.93 -1.15
C ALA A 38 2.49 9.19 -2.47
N LEU A 39 3.53 8.34 -2.52
CA LEU A 39 3.93 7.55 -3.69
C LEU A 39 3.65 6.05 -3.55
N GLY A 40 2.96 5.63 -2.49
CA GLY A 40 2.47 4.25 -2.38
C GLY A 40 1.38 3.98 -3.42
N TRP A 41 1.37 2.77 -3.98
CA TRP A 41 0.44 2.34 -5.03
C TRP A 41 -1.05 2.47 -4.63
N GLY A 42 -1.38 2.59 -3.34
CA GLY A 42 -2.75 2.78 -2.88
C GLY A 42 -3.39 4.15 -3.17
N ALA A 43 -2.60 5.23 -3.30
CA ALA A 43 -3.15 6.57 -3.50
C ALA A 43 -3.90 6.76 -4.86
N PRO A 44 -3.39 6.21 -5.98
CA PRO A 44 -4.13 6.13 -7.24
C PRO A 44 -5.47 5.41 -7.12
N HIS A 45 -5.53 4.24 -6.47
CA HIS A 45 -6.78 3.45 -6.34
C HIS A 45 -7.88 4.24 -5.62
N HIS A 46 -7.53 4.91 -4.52
CA HIS A 46 -8.47 5.80 -3.82
C HIS A 46 -9.04 6.89 -4.73
N THR A 47 -8.16 7.53 -5.52
CA THR A 47 -8.53 8.64 -6.41
C THR A 47 -9.45 8.16 -7.54
N ILE A 48 -9.11 7.06 -8.20
CA ILE A 48 -9.92 6.48 -9.27
C ILE A 48 -11.28 6.04 -8.72
N SER A 49 -11.28 5.32 -7.59
CA SER A 49 -12.50 4.87 -6.92
C SER A 49 -13.43 6.03 -6.53
N GLN A 50 -12.88 7.13 -6.02
CA GLN A 50 -13.65 8.34 -5.74
C GLN A 50 -14.28 8.90 -7.03
N LEU A 51 -13.46 9.15 -8.05
CA LEU A 51 -13.93 9.74 -9.32
C LEU A 51 -14.98 8.89 -10.04
N VAL A 52 -14.89 7.56 -9.94
CA VAL A 52 -15.86 6.62 -10.50
C VAL A 52 -17.18 6.70 -9.75
N THR A 53 -17.15 6.62 -8.42
CA THR A 53 -18.38 6.64 -7.60
C THR A 53 -19.16 7.96 -7.74
N GLU A 54 -18.47 9.09 -7.86
CA GLU A 54 -19.07 10.41 -8.10
C GLU A 54 -19.77 10.53 -9.48
N ARG A 55 -19.35 9.72 -10.46
CA ARG A 55 -19.88 9.72 -11.84
C ARG A 55 -20.97 8.69 -12.09
N LEU A 56 -21.29 7.84 -11.11
CA LEU A 56 -22.36 6.86 -11.26
C LEU A 56 -23.72 7.56 -11.45
N PRO A 57 -24.67 6.96 -12.17
CA PRO A 57 -26.08 7.36 -12.13
C PRO A 57 -26.60 7.52 -10.70
N ALA A 58 -27.49 8.49 -10.45
CA ALA A 58 -27.97 8.82 -9.11
C ALA A 58 -28.57 7.62 -8.36
N TRP A 59 -29.28 6.74 -9.05
CA TRP A 59 -29.85 5.53 -8.43
C TRP A 59 -28.77 4.54 -7.96
N GLN A 60 -27.63 4.48 -8.62
CA GLN A 60 -26.49 3.65 -8.21
C GLN A 60 -25.76 4.28 -7.03
N GLN A 61 -25.55 5.61 -7.05
CA GLN A 61 -24.98 6.32 -5.91
C GLN A 61 -25.82 6.10 -4.64
N GLU A 62 -27.14 6.21 -4.76
CA GLU A 62 -28.08 5.98 -3.67
C GLU A 62 -28.03 4.53 -3.16
N LEU A 63 -27.96 3.56 -4.07
CA LEU A 63 -27.83 2.13 -3.72
C LEU A 63 -26.59 1.86 -2.87
N ILE A 64 -25.44 2.46 -3.21
CA ILE A 64 -24.15 2.17 -2.56
C ILE A 64 -23.75 3.17 -1.47
N LYS A 65 -24.54 4.23 -1.22
CA LYS A 65 -24.15 5.38 -0.38
C LYS A 65 -23.59 5.00 0.99
N GLY A 66 -24.13 3.95 1.60
CA GLY A 66 -23.69 3.46 2.91
C GLY A 66 -22.30 2.83 2.90
N GLN A 67 -21.83 2.41 1.73
CA GLN A 67 -20.56 1.72 1.51
C GLN A 67 -19.52 2.58 0.78
N THR A 68 -19.90 3.70 0.16
CA THR A 68 -19.00 4.54 -0.64
C THR A 68 -17.70 4.91 0.08
N LYS A 69 -17.77 5.35 1.34
CA LYS A 69 -16.57 5.71 2.12
C LYS A 69 -15.65 4.51 2.37
N SER A 70 -16.23 3.36 2.71
CA SER A 70 -15.48 2.12 2.95
C SER A 70 -14.88 1.56 1.67
N TYR A 71 -15.62 1.65 0.56
CA TYR A 71 -15.13 1.28 -0.76
C TYR A 71 -13.91 2.12 -1.14
N ILE A 72 -14.04 3.45 -1.12
CA ILE A 72 -12.96 4.36 -1.49
C ILE A 72 -11.77 4.20 -0.55
N GLY A 73 -11.97 4.11 0.76
CA GLY A 73 -10.86 4.13 1.72
C GLY A 73 -10.26 2.77 2.07
N ARG A 74 -10.90 1.65 1.70
CA ARG A 74 -10.51 0.31 2.18
C ARG A 74 -10.72 -0.78 1.14
N TYR A 75 -11.93 -0.97 0.62
CA TYR A 75 -12.25 -2.18 -0.16
C TYR A 75 -11.50 -2.21 -1.50
N CYS A 76 -11.29 -1.06 -2.14
CA CYS A 76 -10.49 -0.96 -3.36
C CYS A 76 -8.99 -1.28 -3.17
N LEU A 77 -8.53 -1.48 -1.94
CA LEU A 77 -7.14 -1.87 -1.64
C LEU A 77 -7.02 -3.33 -1.20
N TYR A 78 -8.11 -4.10 -1.19
CA TYR A 78 -8.06 -5.47 -0.65
C TYR A 78 -6.92 -6.32 -1.23
N PRO A 79 -6.64 -6.33 -2.54
CA PRO A 79 -5.49 -7.07 -3.07
C PRO A 79 -4.14 -6.62 -2.52
N ASP A 80 -3.89 -5.32 -2.38
CA ASP A 80 -2.68 -4.77 -1.72
C ASP A 80 -2.53 -5.22 -0.26
N MET A 81 -3.64 -5.62 0.36
CA MET A 81 -3.75 -5.93 1.78
C MET A 81 -4.18 -7.37 2.01
N ALA A 82 -3.86 -8.27 1.09
CA ALA A 82 -4.28 -9.67 1.10
C ALA A 82 -3.96 -10.45 2.39
N SER A 83 -3.03 -9.95 3.22
CA SER A 83 -2.69 -10.52 4.52
C SER A 83 -3.58 -10.06 5.68
N ALA A 84 -4.40 -9.02 5.49
CA ALA A 84 -5.32 -8.52 6.51
C ALA A 84 -6.57 -9.41 6.63
N GLU A 85 -7.02 -9.68 7.86
CA GLU A 85 -8.13 -10.61 8.13
C GLU A 85 -9.44 -10.23 7.44
N ASP A 86 -9.73 -8.94 7.31
CA ASP A 86 -10.92 -8.45 6.61
C ASP A 86 -10.80 -8.55 5.08
N ALA A 87 -9.59 -8.53 4.53
CA ALA A 87 -9.35 -8.58 3.08
C ALA A 87 -9.23 -10.02 2.57
N LYS A 88 -8.62 -10.93 3.36
CA LYS A 88 -8.39 -12.35 3.00
C LYS A 88 -9.58 -13.04 2.33
N PRO A 89 -10.84 -12.91 2.81
CA PRO A 89 -11.97 -13.59 2.19
C PRO A 89 -12.25 -13.15 0.75
N TYR A 90 -11.80 -11.95 0.38
CA TYR A 90 -12.04 -11.33 -0.91
C TYR A 90 -10.88 -11.48 -1.89
N ILE A 91 -9.89 -12.30 -1.57
CA ILE A 91 -8.76 -12.57 -2.46
C ILE A 91 -9.01 -13.87 -3.21
N MET A 92 -8.96 -13.81 -4.54
CA MET A 92 -8.99 -15.02 -5.35
C MET A 92 -7.84 -15.97 -4.95
N PRO A 93 -8.15 -17.23 -4.60
CA PRO A 93 -7.13 -18.23 -4.29
C PRO A 93 -6.11 -18.36 -5.44
N ASP A 94 -4.84 -18.51 -5.08
CA ASP A 94 -3.71 -18.69 -6.00
C ASP A 94 -3.48 -17.55 -7.02
N ALA A 95 -4.19 -16.42 -6.91
CA ALA A 95 -4.01 -15.30 -7.82
C ALA A 95 -2.63 -14.65 -7.65
N GLY A 96 -2.19 -14.46 -6.40
CA GLY A 96 -0.89 -13.88 -6.07
C GLY A 96 -0.67 -12.55 -6.79
N ILE A 97 0.50 -12.37 -7.41
CA ILE A 97 0.86 -11.15 -8.14
C ILE A 97 -0.07 -10.83 -9.32
N ARG A 98 -0.87 -11.79 -9.81
CA ARG A 98 -1.79 -11.57 -10.94
C ARG A 98 -2.92 -10.60 -10.64
N LEU A 99 -3.15 -10.24 -9.37
CA LEU A 99 -4.08 -9.16 -9.02
C LEU A 99 -3.51 -7.77 -9.27
N HIS A 100 -2.21 -7.65 -9.55
CA HIS A 100 -1.50 -6.38 -9.72
C HIS A 100 -0.88 -6.20 -11.11
N ILE A 101 -0.86 -7.26 -11.92
CA ILE A 101 -0.24 -7.24 -13.25
C ILE A 101 -1.04 -8.16 -14.17
N PRO A 102 -1.44 -7.71 -15.37
CA PRO A 102 -2.03 -8.56 -16.39
C PRO A 102 -1.18 -9.78 -16.73
N ASP A 103 -1.85 -10.91 -16.94
CA ASP A 103 -1.25 -12.16 -17.42
C ASP A 103 -1.88 -12.52 -18.78
N THR A 104 -1.87 -13.80 -19.17
CA THR A 104 -2.55 -14.24 -20.39
C THR A 104 -4.04 -13.94 -20.33
N ARG A 105 -4.66 -13.80 -21.52
CA ARG A 105 -6.09 -13.53 -21.65
C ARG A 105 -6.96 -14.49 -20.84
N GLU A 106 -6.60 -15.78 -20.84
CA GLU A 106 -7.33 -16.83 -20.12
C GLU A 106 -7.28 -16.64 -18.61
N LYS A 107 -6.11 -16.27 -18.08
CA LYS A 107 -5.94 -16.03 -16.64
C LYS A 107 -6.60 -14.73 -16.20
N ASN A 108 -6.54 -13.69 -17.02
CA ASN A 108 -7.25 -12.43 -16.77
C ASN A 108 -8.77 -12.66 -16.76
N ALA A 109 -9.27 -13.43 -17.72
CA ALA A 109 -10.68 -13.83 -17.76
C ALA A 109 -11.08 -14.65 -16.53
N ALA A 110 -10.19 -15.50 -16.00
CA ALA A 110 -10.46 -16.26 -14.78
C ALA A 110 -10.61 -15.36 -13.54
N ILE A 111 -9.86 -14.25 -13.44
CA ILE A 111 -10.01 -13.28 -12.35
C ILE A 111 -11.38 -12.59 -12.43
N ILE A 112 -11.77 -12.14 -13.63
CA ILE A 112 -13.09 -11.52 -13.85
C ILE A 112 -14.21 -12.53 -13.56
N ALA A 113 -14.08 -13.76 -14.06
CA ALA A 113 -15.04 -14.83 -13.84
C ALA A 113 -15.15 -15.26 -12.36
N PHE A 114 -14.09 -15.06 -11.57
CA PHE A 114 -14.13 -15.27 -10.13
C PHE A 114 -14.93 -14.16 -9.44
N TYR A 115 -14.62 -12.89 -9.68
CA TYR A 115 -15.25 -11.81 -8.91
C TYR A 115 -16.65 -11.40 -9.39
N LEU A 116 -16.86 -11.32 -10.70
CA LEU A 116 -18.08 -10.72 -11.26
C LEU A 116 -19.37 -11.42 -10.77
N PRO A 117 -19.48 -12.77 -10.77
CA PRO A 117 -20.66 -13.44 -10.24
C PRO A 117 -20.89 -13.12 -8.75
N ARG A 118 -19.83 -13.06 -7.94
CA ARG A 118 -19.94 -12.78 -6.49
C ARG A 118 -20.46 -11.36 -6.21
N VAL A 119 -20.06 -10.38 -7.03
CA VAL A 119 -20.58 -9.01 -6.97
C VAL A 119 -22.07 -9.01 -7.31
N VAL A 120 -22.45 -9.65 -8.42
CA VAL A 120 -23.83 -9.69 -8.91
C VAL A 120 -24.74 -10.43 -7.93
N ASP A 121 -24.32 -11.59 -7.44
CA ASP A 121 -25.08 -12.41 -6.51
C ASP A 121 -25.34 -11.67 -5.18
N ALA A 122 -24.33 -10.95 -4.66
CA ALA A 122 -24.49 -10.16 -3.45
C ALA A 122 -25.44 -8.96 -3.64
N PHE A 123 -25.36 -8.25 -4.77
CA PHE A 123 -26.35 -7.21 -5.10
C PHE A 123 -27.75 -7.79 -5.28
N ALA A 124 -27.89 -8.95 -5.92
CA ALA A 124 -29.16 -9.63 -6.10
C ALA A 124 -29.77 -10.09 -4.77
N ALA A 125 -28.94 -10.45 -3.79
CA ALA A 125 -29.34 -10.77 -2.43
C ALA A 125 -29.59 -9.53 -1.55
N ASN A 126 -29.48 -8.31 -2.11
CA ASN A 126 -29.57 -7.04 -1.40
C ASN A 126 -28.51 -6.88 -0.27
N ASP A 127 -27.40 -7.61 -0.37
CA ASP A 127 -26.24 -7.50 0.50
C ASP A 127 -25.22 -6.54 -0.12
N VAL A 128 -25.53 -5.24 -0.01
CA VAL A 128 -24.73 -4.17 -0.62
C VAL A 128 -23.31 -4.12 -0.03
N GLU A 129 -23.14 -4.46 1.24
CA GLU A 129 -21.81 -4.47 1.87
C GLU A 129 -20.91 -5.54 1.24
N GLN A 130 -21.40 -6.79 1.17
CA GLN A 130 -20.64 -7.86 0.54
C GLN A 130 -20.39 -7.59 -0.94
N ALA A 131 -21.39 -7.06 -1.64
CA ALA A 131 -21.26 -6.69 -3.04
C ALA A 131 -20.11 -5.68 -3.24
N MET A 132 -20.06 -4.64 -2.41
CA MET A 132 -19.03 -3.60 -2.50
C MET A 132 -17.64 -4.07 -2.08
N ARG A 133 -17.53 -5.07 -1.19
CA ARG A 133 -16.26 -5.70 -0.83
C ARG A 133 -15.69 -6.56 -1.97
N TRP A 134 -16.52 -7.38 -2.61
CA TRP A 134 -16.13 -8.11 -3.83
C TRP A 134 -15.82 -7.16 -4.99
N PHE A 135 -16.61 -6.10 -5.12
CA PHE A 135 -16.43 -5.10 -6.16
C PHE A 135 -15.10 -4.36 -5.97
N GLY A 136 -14.72 -4.01 -4.74
CA GLY A 136 -13.42 -3.42 -4.43
C GLY A 136 -12.23 -4.26 -4.89
N ALA A 137 -12.26 -5.58 -4.67
CA ALA A 137 -11.20 -6.46 -5.14
C ALA A 137 -11.17 -6.58 -6.69
N LEU A 138 -12.34 -6.58 -7.33
CA LEU A 138 -12.44 -6.58 -8.79
C LEU A 138 -11.94 -5.28 -9.41
N THR A 139 -12.36 -4.13 -8.88
CA THR A 139 -11.96 -2.83 -9.43
C THR A 139 -10.50 -2.56 -9.25
N HIS A 140 -9.91 -2.97 -8.13
CA HIS A 140 -8.46 -2.92 -7.94
C HIS A 140 -7.72 -3.63 -9.10
N TYR A 141 -8.10 -4.87 -9.40
CA TYR A 141 -7.52 -5.61 -10.51
C TYR A 141 -7.72 -4.89 -11.86
N LEU A 142 -8.91 -4.34 -12.10
CA LEU A 142 -9.20 -3.59 -13.34
C LEU A 142 -8.40 -2.28 -13.44
N GLU A 143 -8.10 -1.64 -12.31
CA GLU A 143 -7.31 -0.41 -12.23
C GLU A 143 -5.81 -0.68 -12.48
N ASP A 144 -5.31 -1.85 -12.07
CA ASP A 144 -3.93 -2.31 -12.29
C ASP A 144 -3.70 -2.96 -13.67
N SER A 145 -4.77 -3.19 -14.45
CA SER A 145 -4.71 -3.94 -15.72
C SER A 145 -4.57 -3.13 -17.00
#